data_AF-A0A835VML2-F1
#
_entry.id   AF-A0A835VML2-F1
#
_cell.length_a   1.000
_cell.length_b   1.000
_cell.length_c   1.000
_cell.angle_alpha   90.00
_cell.angle_beta   90.00
_cell.angle_gamma   90.00
#
_symmetry.space_group_name_H-M   'P 1'
#
loop_
_entity.id
_entity.type
_entity.pdbx_description
1 polymer ?
#
loop_
_entity_poly.entity_id
_entity_poly.type
_entity_poly.pdbx_seq_one_letter_code
_entity_poly.pdbx_strand_id
1 'polypeptide(L)'
;MKRMKKARIKTKKMSNPLTLELAKILVDTSYYGWLITYAQLSNMIAIKHKVNYDEMWAFADEIQKFLKNRPKMFPGFIGGHCVIPNLDLISDKTLNLIKEINLDYAKILSKRRKQGKKY
;
A
#
# COMPACT_ATOMS: atom_id res chain seq x y z
N MET A 1 28.82 7.82 -4.21
CA MET A 1 28.47 9.09 -3.52
C MET A 1 28.80 10.36 -4.32
N LYS A 2 30.01 10.50 -4.92
CA LYS A 2 30.41 11.72 -5.66
C LYS A 2 29.38 12.20 -6.71
N ARG A 3 28.78 11.28 -7.48
CA ARG A 3 27.71 11.60 -8.47
C ARG A 3 26.44 12.17 -7.82
N MET A 4 25.91 11.51 -6.80
CA MET A 4 24.72 11.98 -6.06
C MET A 4 24.95 13.34 -5.38
N LYS A 5 26.15 13.54 -4.81
CA LYS A 5 26.55 14.82 -4.21
C LYS A 5 26.63 15.94 -5.26
N LYS A 6 27.14 15.64 -6.46
CA LYS A 6 27.16 16.59 -7.59
C LYS A 6 25.73 17.00 -8.01
N ALA A 7 24.78 16.06 -7.93
CA ALA A 7 23.36 16.32 -8.13
C ALA A 7 22.66 16.97 -6.92
N ARG A 8 23.40 17.37 -5.88
CA ARG A 8 22.89 17.97 -4.63
C ARG A 8 21.90 17.06 -3.86
N ILE A 9 21.95 15.75 -4.08
CA ILE A 9 21.14 14.77 -3.35
C ILE A 9 21.86 14.38 -2.06
N LYS A 10 21.19 14.56 -0.92
CA LYS A 10 21.67 14.10 0.39
C LYS A 10 21.50 12.58 0.48
N THR A 11 22.60 11.86 0.72
CA THR A 11 22.59 10.39 0.84
C THR A 11 23.12 9.96 2.20
N LYS A 12 22.56 8.88 2.75
CA LYS A 12 23.10 8.16 3.92
C LYS A 12 23.47 6.74 3.49
N LYS A 13 24.66 6.26 3.88
CA LYS A 13 25.10 4.88 3.59
C LYS A 13 24.57 3.95 4.69
N MET A 14 24.04 2.80 4.31
CA MET A 14 23.75 1.70 5.25
C MET A 14 25.04 0.97 5.64
N SER A 15 25.00 0.22 6.74
CA SER A 15 26.17 -0.52 7.25
C SER A 15 26.67 -1.57 6.26
N ASN A 16 25.77 -2.33 5.62
CA ASN A 16 26.10 -3.36 4.63
C ASN A 16 25.04 -3.44 3.50
N PRO A 17 25.35 -4.13 2.38
CA PRO A 17 24.42 -4.27 1.25
C PRO A 17 23.11 -4.96 1.62
N LEU A 18 23.16 -6.05 2.39
CA LEU A 18 21.97 -6.80 2.80
C LEU A 18 20.97 -5.93 3.57
N THR A 19 21.45 -5.05 4.47
CA THR A 19 20.61 -4.08 5.18
C THR A 19 19.92 -3.11 4.21
N LEU A 20 20.59 -2.67 3.14
CA LEU A 20 19.99 -1.79 2.14
C LEU A 20 18.92 -2.51 1.31
N GLU A 21 19.17 -3.76 0.92
CA GLU A 21 18.22 -4.58 0.16
C GLU A 21 16.96 -4.89 0.97
N LEU A 22 17.14 -5.30 2.24
CA LEU A 22 16.01 -5.51 3.16
C LEU A 22 15.25 -4.22 3.44
N ALA A 23 15.93 -3.07 3.57
CA ALA A 23 15.26 -1.78 3.72
C ALA A 23 14.39 -1.46 2.49
N LYS A 24 14.87 -1.74 1.27
CA LYS A 24 14.11 -1.52 0.05
C LYS A 24 12.88 -2.44 -0.03
N ILE A 25 13.03 -3.72 0.31
CA ILE A 25 11.91 -4.66 0.20
C ILE A 25 10.92 -4.45 1.35
N LEU A 26 11.37 -4.56 2.60
CA LEU A 26 10.49 -4.60 3.77
C LEU A 26 9.95 -3.22 4.15
N VAL A 27 10.83 -2.21 4.22
CA VAL A 27 10.47 -0.88 4.77
C VAL A 27 9.86 0.03 3.71
N ASP A 28 10.32 -0.04 2.46
CA ASP A 28 9.77 0.77 1.38
C ASP A 28 8.59 0.07 0.70
N THR A 29 8.82 -1.04 0.00
CA THR A 29 7.77 -1.61 -0.86
C THR A 29 6.70 -2.44 -0.14
N SER A 30 7.08 -3.31 0.80
CA SER A 30 6.13 -4.19 1.49
C SER A 30 5.29 -3.42 2.50
N TYR A 31 5.90 -2.50 3.26
CA TYR A 31 5.17 -1.59 4.16
C TYR A 31 4.13 -0.76 3.39
N TYR A 32 4.52 -0.15 2.27
CA TYR A 32 3.59 0.59 1.42
C TYR A 32 2.48 -0.31 0.85
N GLY A 33 2.83 -1.54 0.45
CA GLY A 33 1.87 -2.56 0.07
C GLY A 33 0.81 -2.81 1.15
N TRP A 34 1.23 -3.02 2.41
CA TRP A 34 0.32 -3.21 3.54
C TRP A 34 -0.59 -2.02 3.79
N LEU A 35 -0.09 -0.79 3.68
CA LEU A 35 -0.91 0.42 3.82
C LEU A 35 -2.04 0.46 2.79
N ILE A 36 -1.76 0.12 1.52
CA ILE A 36 -2.78 0.05 0.48
C ILE A 36 -3.72 -1.14 0.73
N THR A 37 -3.18 -2.31 1.10
CA THR A 37 -3.96 -3.50 1.42
C THR A 37 -4.94 -3.25 2.56
N TYR A 38 -4.56 -2.50 3.59
CA TYR A 38 -5.47 -2.10 4.66
C TYR A 38 -6.60 -1.19 4.16
N ALA A 39 -6.30 -0.28 3.23
CA ALA A 39 -7.33 0.52 2.55
C ALA A 39 -8.30 -0.38 1.77
N GLN A 40 -7.78 -1.35 1.00
CA GLN A 40 -8.59 -2.33 0.27
C GLN A 40 -9.50 -3.11 1.21
N LEU A 41 -8.96 -3.68 2.28
CA LEU A 41 -9.71 -4.44 3.30
C LEU A 41 -10.83 -3.61 3.92
N SER A 42 -10.51 -2.43 4.45
CA SER A 42 -11.49 -1.54 5.08
C SER A 42 -12.57 -1.10 4.09
N ASN A 43 -12.22 -0.87 2.82
CA ASN A 43 -13.19 -0.58 1.78
C ASN A 43 -14.10 -1.77 1.47
N MET A 44 -13.57 -3.00 1.39
CA MET A 44 -14.41 -4.20 1.22
C MET A 44 -15.42 -4.37 2.37
N ILE A 45 -15.00 -4.08 3.60
CA ILE A 45 -15.87 -4.09 4.78
C ILE A 45 -16.94 -3.00 4.66
N ALA A 46 -16.56 -1.75 4.34
CA ALA A 46 -17.50 -0.66 4.15
C ALA A 46 -18.58 -1.01 3.10
N ILE A 47 -18.18 -1.65 1.99
CA ILE A 47 -19.10 -2.14 0.96
C ILE A 47 -20.08 -3.17 1.52
N LYS A 48 -19.56 -4.18 2.24
CA LYS A 48 -20.37 -5.26 2.83
C LYS A 48 -21.44 -4.70 3.77
N HIS A 49 -21.10 -3.67 4.53
CA HIS A 49 -21.99 -3.03 5.50
C HIS A 49 -22.77 -1.83 4.94
N LYS A 50 -22.64 -1.51 3.65
CA LYS A 50 -23.26 -0.35 2.98
C LYS A 50 -22.95 1.00 3.67
N VAL A 51 -21.74 1.14 4.20
CA VAL A 51 -21.25 2.35 4.86
C VAL A 51 -20.47 3.22 3.86
N ASN A 52 -20.57 4.54 4.00
CA ASN A 52 -19.74 5.48 3.25
C ASN A 52 -18.28 5.36 3.72
N TYR A 53 -17.40 4.92 2.83
CA TYR A 53 -15.98 4.71 3.12
C TYR A 53 -15.27 5.98 3.60
N ASP A 54 -15.56 7.12 2.97
CA ASP A 54 -14.87 8.37 3.26
C ASP A 54 -15.32 8.96 4.60
N GLU A 55 -16.61 8.88 4.91
CA GLU A 55 -17.17 9.26 6.20
C GLU A 55 -16.59 8.40 7.33
N MET A 56 -16.55 7.06 7.15
CA MET A 56 -15.94 6.15 8.13
C MET A 56 -14.48 6.51 8.41
N TRP A 57 -13.72 6.86 7.37
CA TRP A 57 -12.31 7.24 7.51
C TRP A 57 -12.09 8.66 8.02
N ALA A 58 -13.10 9.55 8.01
CA ALA A 58 -12.99 10.89 8.58
C ALA A 58 -12.66 10.86 10.08
N PHE A 59 -12.97 9.76 10.77
CA PHE A 59 -12.54 9.52 12.15
C PHE A 59 -11.02 9.59 12.32
N ALA A 60 -10.24 9.25 11.29
CA ALA A 60 -8.78 9.31 11.34
C ALA A 60 -8.22 10.73 11.16
N ASP A 61 -9.01 11.71 10.72
CA ASP A 61 -8.51 13.04 10.36
C ASP A 61 -7.93 13.77 11.57
N GLU A 62 -8.63 13.71 12.71
CA GLU A 62 -8.16 14.32 13.96
C GLU A 62 -6.87 13.64 14.46
N ILE A 63 -6.86 12.30 14.43
CA ILE A 63 -5.71 11.50 14.84
C ILE A 63 -4.49 11.82 13.96
N GLN A 64 -4.68 11.91 12.65
CA GLN A 64 -3.61 12.25 11.71
C GLN A 64 -3.14 13.70 11.87
N LYS A 65 -4.05 14.65 12.14
CA LYS A 65 -3.70 16.06 12.38
C LYS A 65 -2.77 16.21 13.59
N PHE A 66 -3.07 15.54 14.70
CA PHE A 66 -2.33 15.71 15.94
C PHE A 66 -1.20 14.69 16.12
N LEU A 67 -1.42 13.42 15.83
CA LEU A 67 -0.44 12.34 16.05
C LEU A 67 0.35 11.95 14.79
N LYS A 68 -0.12 12.33 13.59
CA LYS A 68 0.55 12.08 12.30
C LYS A 68 0.86 10.60 12.00
N ASN A 69 0.08 9.68 12.56
CA ASN A 69 0.35 8.22 12.52
C ASN A 69 -0.80 7.37 11.96
N ARG A 70 -1.84 7.98 11.38
CA ARG A 70 -2.96 7.31 10.70
C ARG A 70 -3.20 7.95 9.32
N PRO A 71 -2.23 7.88 8.40
CA PRO A 71 -2.43 8.40 7.06
C PRO A 71 -3.59 7.67 6.39
N LYS A 72 -4.57 8.42 5.88
CA LYS A 72 -5.66 7.84 5.07
C LYS A 72 -5.10 7.44 3.71
N MET A 73 -5.20 6.16 3.41
CA MET A 73 -4.81 5.57 2.14
C MET A 73 -6.04 5.37 1.27
N PHE A 74 -5.89 5.48 -0.05
CA PHE A 74 -6.98 5.26 -0.98
C PHE A 74 -7.00 3.81 -1.48
N PRO A 75 -8.16 3.14 -1.46
CA PRO A 75 -8.25 1.76 -1.88
C PRO A 75 -8.20 1.70 -3.41
N GLY A 76 -7.28 0.91 -3.94
CA GLY A 76 -7.07 0.76 -5.38
C GLY A 76 -6.32 -0.52 -5.68
N PHE A 77 -6.38 -0.99 -6.93
CA PHE A 77 -5.58 -2.15 -7.33
C PHE A 77 -4.09 -1.80 -7.34
N ILE A 78 -3.28 -2.59 -6.64
CA ILE A 78 -1.82 -2.49 -6.65
C ILE A 78 -1.33 -3.13 -7.96
N GLY A 79 -1.02 -2.30 -8.94
CA GLY A 79 -0.35 -2.69 -10.18
C GLY A 79 1.15 -2.37 -10.16
N GLY A 80 1.73 -2.28 -11.36
CA GLY A 80 3.13 -1.89 -11.54
C GLY A 80 4.14 -2.99 -11.12
N HIS A 81 5.40 -2.60 -11.01
CA HIS A 81 6.53 -3.54 -10.89
C HIS A 81 7.23 -3.55 -9.52
N CYS A 82 6.83 -2.68 -8.58
CA CYS A 82 7.55 -2.52 -7.31
C CYS A 82 6.99 -3.44 -6.23
N VAL A 83 5.74 -3.21 -5.81
CA VAL A 83 5.20 -3.85 -4.61
C VAL A 83 5.08 -5.37 -4.79
N ILE A 84 4.26 -5.83 -5.74
CA ILE A 84 4.00 -7.28 -5.90
C ILE A 84 5.27 -8.08 -6.23
N PRO A 85 6.13 -7.67 -7.20
CA PRO A 85 7.34 -8.43 -7.50
C PRO A 85 8.36 -8.47 -6.37
N ASN A 86 8.45 -7.43 -5.54
CA ASN A 86 9.39 -7.43 -4.41
C ASN A 86 8.96 -8.40 -3.29
N LEU A 87 7.66 -8.69 -3.14
CA LEU A 87 7.18 -9.68 -2.17
C LEU A 87 7.69 -11.08 -2.52
N ASP A 88 7.73 -11.40 -3.81
CA ASP A 88 8.19 -12.70 -4.32
C ASP A 88 9.68 -12.96 -3.96
N LEU A 89 10.48 -11.90 -3.76
CA LEU A 89 11.90 -12.01 -3.36
C LEU A 89 12.15 -12.48 -1.92
N ILE A 90 11.21 -12.21 -1.00
CA ILE A 90 11.33 -12.62 0.42
C ILE A 90 10.60 -13.95 0.66
N SER A 91 9.61 -14.29 -0.19
CA SER A 91 8.84 -15.54 -0.10
C SER A 91 8.20 -15.78 1.28
N ASP A 92 7.83 -14.70 1.97
CA ASP A 92 7.15 -14.76 3.27
C ASP A 92 5.63 -14.90 3.09
N LYS A 93 5.04 -15.85 3.82
CA LYS A 93 3.61 -16.17 3.70
C LYS A 93 2.71 -15.00 4.12
N THR A 94 3.09 -14.28 5.18
CA THR A 94 2.29 -13.17 5.69
C THR A 94 2.35 -11.98 4.73
N LEU A 95 3.52 -11.66 4.19
CA LEU A 95 3.67 -10.63 3.16
C LEU A 95 2.90 -10.96 1.89
N ASN A 96 2.82 -12.25 1.51
CA ASN A 96 2.06 -12.68 0.33
C ASN A 96 0.55 -12.45 0.44
N LEU A 97 0.00 -12.23 1.64
CA LEU A 97 -1.39 -11.81 1.82
C LEU A 97 -1.72 -10.50 1.09
N ILE A 98 -0.73 -9.60 0.92
CA ILE A 98 -0.89 -8.38 0.11
C ILE A 98 -1.33 -8.75 -1.32
N LYS A 99 -0.68 -9.75 -1.92
CA LYS A 99 -0.95 -10.20 -3.29
C LYS A 99 -2.34 -10.84 -3.39
N GLU A 100 -2.67 -11.71 -2.45
CA GLU A 100 -3.97 -12.39 -2.39
C GLU A 100 -5.13 -11.40 -2.25
N ILE A 101 -5.05 -10.49 -1.27
CA ILE A 101 -6.08 -9.47 -1.03
C ILE A 101 -6.20 -8.53 -2.23
N ASN A 102 -5.09 -8.16 -2.87
CA ASN A 102 -5.10 -7.31 -4.05
C ASN A 102 -5.84 -7.96 -5.23
N LEU A 103 -5.67 -9.28 -5.43
CA LEU A 103 -6.41 -10.03 -6.45
C LEU A 103 -7.90 -10.10 -6.14
N ASP A 104 -8.27 -10.29 -4.88
CA ASP A 104 -9.68 -10.27 -4.46
C ASP A 104 -10.30 -8.89 -4.64
N TYR A 105 -9.56 -7.83 -4.31
CA TYR A 105 -10.00 -6.46 -4.52
C TYR A 105 -10.23 -6.15 -6.01
N ALA A 106 -9.38 -6.68 -6.91
CA ALA A 106 -9.58 -6.55 -8.36
C ALA A 106 -10.93 -7.14 -8.83
N LYS A 107 -11.36 -8.27 -8.24
CA LYS A 107 -12.67 -8.88 -8.55
C LYS A 107 -13.82 -7.94 -8.14
N ILE A 108 -13.70 -7.24 -7.02
CA ILE A 108 -14.72 -6.28 -6.57
C ILE A 108 -14.78 -5.06 -7.49
N LEU A 109 -13.62 -4.51 -7.86
CA LEU A 109 -13.55 -3.39 -8.81
C LEU A 109 -14.18 -3.73 -10.16
N SER A 110 -13.93 -4.94 -10.69
CA SER A 110 -14.52 -5.38 -11.96
C SER A 110 -16.04 -5.53 -11.88
N LYS A 111 -16.58 -6.05 -10.78
CA LYS A 111 -18.03 -6.14 -10.55
C LYS A 111 -18.69 -4.75 -10.52
N ARG A 112 -18.10 -3.80 -9.81
CA ARG A 112 -18.58 -2.41 -9.75
C ARG A 112 -18.59 -1.72 -11.11
N ARG A 113 -17.52 -1.88 -11.90
CA ARG A 113 -17.46 -1.32 -13.27
C ARG A 113 -18.56 -1.87 -14.18
N LYS A 114 -18.94 -3.14 -14.04
CA LYS A 114 -20.06 -3.74 -14.80
C LYS A 114 -21.42 -3.18 -14.37
N GLN A 115 -21.59 -2.87 -13.09
CA GLN A 115 -22.84 -2.27 -12.56
C GLN A 115 -23.00 -0.81 -12.98
N GLY A 116 -21.91 -0.02 -12.95
CA GLY A 116 -21.92 1.39 -13.37
C GLY A 116 -22.04 1.62 -14.88
N LYS A 117 -21.86 0.59 -15.72
CA LYS A 117 -22.08 0.65 -17.18
C LYS A 117 -23.49 0.27 -17.61
N LYS A 118 -24.38 -0.08 -16.66
CA LYS A 118 -25.73 -0.56 -16.94
C LYS A 118 -26.78 0.57 -16.98
N TYR A 119 -26.35 1.82 -16.90
CA TYR A 119 -27.13 3.04 -16.98
C TYR A 119 -26.36 4.06 -17.82
#